data_AF-A0A397S5V4-F1
#
_entry.id   AF-A0A397S5V4-F1
#
_cell.length_a   1.000
_cell.length_b   1.000
_cell.length_c   1.000
_cell.angle_alpha   90.00
_cell.angle_beta   90.00
_cell.angle_gamma   90.00
#
_symmetry.space_group_name_H-M   'P 1'
#
loop_
_entity.id
_entity.type
_entity.pdbx_description
1 polymer ?
#
loop_
_entity_poly.entity_id
_entity_poly.type
_entity_poly.pdbx_seq_one_letter_code
_entity_poly.pdbx_strand_id
1 'polypeptide(L)' 'MSVVGLTTGSNEAVRCEYITPILYASIYITRRITKQRITLDLQFEIDGNKATGHVDFALKKIIDAVYEEL' A
#
# COMPACT_ATOMS: atom_id res chain seq x y z
N MET A 1 11.56 -28.54 6.67
CA MET A 1 11.67 -27.08 6.76
C MET A 1 11.94 -26.55 5.36
N SER A 2 10.88 -26.22 4.62
CA SER A 2 11.00 -25.59 3.30
C SER A 2 11.44 -24.14 3.49
N VAL A 3 12.57 -23.79 2.88
CA VAL A 3 13.08 -22.43 2.79
C VAL A 3 11.96 -21.54 2.26
N VAL A 4 11.54 -20.57 3.08
CA VAL A 4 10.71 -19.44 2.67
C VAL A 4 11.47 -18.80 1.52
N GLY A 5 10.98 -18.99 0.30
CA GLY A 5 11.59 -18.47 -0.90
C GLY A 5 11.76 -16.97 -0.73
N LEU A 6 13.01 -16.56 -0.57
CA LEU A 6 13.44 -15.18 -0.43
C LEU A 6 12.98 -14.43 -1.69
N THR A 7 11.84 -13.74 -1.60
CA THR A 7 11.27 -12.90 -2.68
C THR A 7 12.05 -11.61 -2.90
N THR A 8 13.37 -11.63 -2.67
CA THR A 8 14.27 -10.47 -2.86
C THR A 8 14.70 -10.31 -4.33
N GLY A 9 14.12 -11.08 -5.26
CA GLY A 9 14.46 -11.03 -6.69
C GLY A 9 13.28 -11.08 -7.65
N SER A 10 12.03 -11.00 -7.20
CA SER A 10 10.89 -10.94 -8.12
C SER A 10 10.76 -9.52 -8.68
N ASN A 11 10.52 -9.41 -9.99
CA ASN A 11 10.19 -8.13 -10.66
C ASN A 11 9.05 -7.38 -9.94
N GLU A 12 8.19 -8.11 -9.23
CA GLU A 12 7.13 -7.57 -8.39
C GLU A 12 7.64 -6.82 -7.16
N ALA A 13 8.60 -7.41 -6.45
CA ALA A 13 9.18 -6.81 -5.24
C ALA A 13 9.93 -5.52 -5.60
N VAL A 14 10.74 -5.57 -6.66
CA VAL A 14 11.44 -4.40 -7.20
C VAL A 14 10.44 -3.34 -7.66
N ARG A 15 9.39 -3.73 -8.38
CA ARG A 15 8.34 -2.79 -8.82
C ARG A 15 7.65 -2.11 -7.62
N CYS A 16 7.40 -2.84 -6.54
CA CYS A 16 6.80 -2.27 -5.34
C CYS A 16 7.72 -1.32 -4.60
N GLU A 17 9.03 -1.56 -4.59
CA GLU A 17 10.01 -0.62 -4.04
C GLU A 17 10.00 0.73 -4.76
N TYR A 18 9.75 0.76 -6.08
CA TYR A 18 9.63 2.01 -6.83
C TYR A 18 8.25 2.68 -6.70
N ILE A 19 7.16 1.91 -6.74
CA ILE A 19 5.80 2.47 -6.73
C ILE A 19 5.42 2.99 -5.33
N THR A 20 5.84 2.31 -4.27
CA THR A 20 5.45 2.65 -2.90
C THR A 20 5.84 4.08 -2.49
N PRO A 21 7.08 4.55 -2.70
CA PRO A 21 7.48 5.93 -2.42
C PRO A 21 6.68 6.98 -3.21
N ILE A 22 6.36 6.70 -4.48
CA ILE A 22 5.58 7.61 -5.35
C ILE A 22 4.16 7.79 -4.77
N LEU A 23 3.53 6.70 -4.36
CA LEU A 23 2.22 6.74 -3.73
C LEU A 23 2.25 7.49 -2.39
N TYR A 24 3.27 7.26 -1.55
CA TYR A 24 3.44 8.00 -0.30
C TYR A 24 3.61 9.50 -0.51
N ALA A 25 4.44 9.90 -1.48
CA ALA A 25 4.63 11.32 -1.84
C ALA A 25 3.32 11.95 -2.33
N SER A 26 2.58 11.23 -3.17
CA SER A 26 1.29 11.68 -3.71
C SER A 26 0.28 11.90 -2.58
N ILE A 27 0.14 10.93 -1.67
CA ILE A 27 -0.74 11.04 -0.50
C ILE A 27 -0.32 12.19 0.41
N TYR A 28 0.98 12.37 0.64
CA TYR A 28 1.47 13.48 1.44
C TYR A 28 1.06 14.84 0.86
N ILE A 29 1.21 15.02 -0.46
CA ILE A 29 0.77 16.24 -1.16
C ILE A 29 -0.76 16.39 -1.05
N THR A 30 -1.52 15.34 -1.31
CA THR A 30 -2.99 15.38 -1.20
C THR A 30 -3.46 15.73 0.21
N ARG A 31 -2.83 15.18 1.26
CA ARG A 31 -3.11 15.52 2.67
C ARG A 31 -2.86 17.01 2.94
N ARG A 32 -1.76 17.55 2.40
CA ARG A 32 -1.41 18.97 2.56
C ARG A 32 -2.42 19.91 1.89
N ILE A 33 -2.93 19.53 0.71
CA ILE A 33 -3.90 20.33 -0.05
C ILE A 33 -5.30 20.22 0.53
N THR A 34 -5.77 18.99 0.76
CA THR A 34 -7.17 18.71 1.10
C THR A 34 -7.44 18.72 2.61
N LYS A 35 -6.40 18.69 3.45
CA LYS A 35 -6.46 18.46 4.91
C LYS A 35 -7.17 17.15 5.31
N GLN A 36 -7.44 16.26 4.36
CA GLN A 36 -8.06 14.96 4.64
C GLN A 36 -7.01 13.97 5.11
N ARG A 37 -7.37 13.11 6.07
CA ARG A 37 -6.53 12.01 6.52
C ARG A 37 -6.70 10.82 5.59
N ILE A 38 -5.76 10.63 4.67
CA ILE A 38 -5.79 9.54 3.67
C ILE A 38 -4.60 8.62 3.89
N THR A 39 -4.78 7.32 4.08
CA THR A 39 -3.71 6.33 4.29
C THR A 39 -3.57 5.35 3.12
N LEU A 40 -2.36 4.86 2.90
CA LEU A 40 -2.08 3.74 2.00
C LEU A 40 -2.02 2.46 2.81
N ASP A 41 -2.65 1.41 2.32
CA ASP A 41 -2.57 0.05 2.85
C ASP A 41 -2.06 -0.87 1.74
N LEU A 42 -0.95 -1.55 1.99
CA LEU A 42 -0.29 -2.40 1.01
C LEU A 42 -0.64 -3.85 1.33
N GLN A 43 -1.36 -4.52 0.43
CA GLN A 43 -1.65 -5.93 0.56
C GLN A 43 -0.82 -6.71 -0.45
N PHE A 44 0.04 -7.58 0.07
CA PHE A 44 0.91 -8.42 -0.72
C PHE A 44 0.35 -9.84 -0.72
N GLU A 45 -0.18 -10.29 -1.86
CA GLU A 45 -0.64 -11.67 -2.01
C GLU A 45 0.36 -12.45 -2.87
N ILE A 46 1.02 -13.43 -2.25
CA ILE A 46 1.88 -14.38 -2.95
C ILE A 46 1.03 -15.61 -3.22
N ASP A 47 0.39 -15.67 -4.38
CA ASP A 47 -0.22 -16.92 -4.83
C ASP A 47 0.90 -17.90 -5.17
N GLY A 48 1.17 -18.86 -4.28
CA GLY A 48 2.21 -19.88 -4.47
C GLY A 48 2.00 -20.79 -5.68
N ASN A 49 0.81 -20.75 -6.32
CA ASN A 49 0.47 -21.57 -7.48
C ASN A 49 0.76 -20.89 -8.83
N LYS A 50 0.96 -19.56 -8.84
CA LYS A 50 1.36 -18.82 -10.04
C LYS A 50 2.60 -18.01 -9.74
N ALA A 51 3.59 -18.02 -10.63
CA ALA A 51 4.77 -17.15 -10.53
C ALA A 51 4.44 -15.65 -10.75
N THR A 52 3.24 -15.21 -10.38
CA THR A 52 2.76 -13.83 -10.38
C THR A 52 2.41 -13.47 -8.95
N GLY A 53 3.34 -12.82 -8.24
CA GLY A 53 2.97 -12.06 -7.05
C GLY A 53 2.12 -10.88 -7.51
N HIS A 54 0.96 -10.68 -6.90
CA HIS A 54 0.15 -9.49 -7.12
C HIS A 54 0.28 -8.58 -5.91
N VAL A 55 0.40 -7.28 -6.16
CA VAL A 55 0.49 -6.30 -5.09
C VAL A 55 -0.63 -5.31 -5.26
N ASP A 56 -1.55 -5.36 -4.30
CA ASP A 56 -2.73 -4.53 -4.25
C ASP A 56 -2.48 -3.31 -3.38
N PHE A 57 -2.72 -2.14 -3.95
CA PHE A 57 -2.62 -0.86 -3.27
C PHE A 57 -4.01 -0.36 -2.93
N ALA A 58 -4.36 -0.34 -1.65
CA ALA A 58 -5.65 0.18 -1.19
C ALA A 58 -5.47 1.58 -0.57
N LEU A 59 -6.23 2.55 -1.08
CA LEU A 59 -6.32 3.87 -0.48
C LEU A 59 -7.51 3.91 0.48
N LYS A 60 -7.27 4.31 1.74
CA LYS A 60 -8.32 4.48 2.73
C LYS A 60 -8.41 5.95 3.15
N LYS A 61 -9.60 6.54 3.07
CA LYS A 61 -9.87 7.85 3.65
C LYS A 61 -10.39 7.65 5.07
N ILE A 62 -9.67 8.20 6.04
CA ILE A 62 -10.14 8.31 7.42
C ILE A 62 -11.08 9.52 7.44
N ILE A 63 -12.37 9.25 7.63
CA ILE A 63 -13.36 10.29 7.92
C ILE A 63 -13.30 10.49 9.43
N ASP A 64 -12.78 11.64 9.88
CA ASP A 64 -12.91 12.06 11.27
C ASP A 64 -14.40 12.41 11.48
N ALA A 65 -15.25 11.40 11.69
CA ALA A 65 -16.57 11.62 12.24
C ALA A 65 -16.39 12.01 13.71
N VAL A 66 -16.09 13.29 13.95
CA VAL A 66 -16.41 13.90 15.23
C VAL A 66 -17.93 13.90 15.28
N TYR A 67 -18.47 13.04 16.13
CA TYR A 67 -19.87 13.08 16.52
C TYR A 67 -20.24 14.52 16.85
N GLU A 68 -21.32 15.00 16.24
CA GLU A 68 -22.07 16.07 16.88
C GLU A 68 -22.45 15.61 18.28
N GLU A 69 -21.88 16.23 19.31
CA GLU A 69 -22.46 16.23 20.64
C GLU A 69 -22.57 17.69 21.11
N LEU A 70 -23.81 18.18 20.98
CA LEU A 70 -24.55 19.22 21.71
C LEU A 70 -24.04 20.68 21.69
#